data_AF-A0A938PPD8-F1
#
_entry.id   AF-A0A938PPD8-F1
#
_cell.length_a   1.000
_cell.length_b   1.000
_cell.length_c   1.000
_cell.angle_alpha   90.00
_cell.angle_beta   90.00
_cell.angle_gamma   90.00
#
_symmetry.space_group_name_H-M   'P 1'
#
loop_
_entity.id
_entity.type
_entity.pdbx_description
1 polymer ?
#
loop_
_entity_poly.entity_id
_entity_poly.type
_entity_poly.pdbx_seq_one_letter_code
_entity_poly.pdbx_strand_id
1 'polypeptide(L)' 'MAKMVQEMDERKTQFRVLDIAGDGEVAWAQWVAETPRDGINGCGLYRVRNGELTYYRDYMDPNGH' A
#
# COMPACT_ATOMS: atom_id res chain seq x y z
N MET A 1 1.17 -1.07 -13.78
CA MET A 1 2.22 -0.24 -13.15
C MET A 1 2.39 1.13 -13.80
N ALA A 2 2.69 1.25 -15.10
CA ALA A 2 2.94 2.56 -15.75
C ALA A 2 1.85 3.63 -15.51
N LYS A 3 0.57 3.27 -15.67
CA LYS A 3 -0.55 4.20 -15.42
C LYS A 3 -0.65 4.66 -13.96
N MET A 4 -0.38 3.77 -13.01
CA MET A 4 -0.40 4.10 -11.58
C MET A 4 0.68 5.13 -11.25
N VAL A 5 1.89 4.98 -11.81
CA VAL A 5 3.00 5.92 -11.61
C VAL A 5 2.62 7.31 -12.13
N GLN A 6 2.05 7.39 -13.33
CA GLN A 6 1.61 8.66 -13.90
C GLN A 6 0.54 9.34 -13.02
N GLU A 7 -0.49 8.60 -12.60
CA GLU A 7 -1.57 9.15 -11.77
C GLU A 7 -1.07 9.63 -10.40
N MET A 8 -0.08 8.95 -9.81
CA MET A 8 0.51 9.37 -8.54
C MET A 8 1.41 10.60 -8.68
N ASP A 9 2.14 10.72 -9.79
CA ASP A 9 2.95 11.90 -10.10
C ASP A 9 2.09 13.14 -10.33
N GLU A 10 1.02 13.01 -11.09
CA GLU A 10 0.02 14.08 -11.29
C GLU A 10 -0.63 14.53 -9.96
N ARG A 11 -0.82 13.59 -9.01
CA ARG A 11 -1.35 13.86 -7.66
C ARG A 11 -0.29 14.26 -6.65
N LYS A 12 0.99 14.35 -7.05
CA LYS A 12 2.15 14.60 -6.18
C LYS A 12 2.14 13.72 -4.91
N THR A 13 1.72 12.48 -5.05
CA THR A 13 1.56 11.53 -3.94
C THR A 13 2.65 10.49 -3.99
N GLN A 14 3.36 10.27 -2.88
CA GLN A 14 4.39 9.25 -2.76
C GLN A 14 3.97 8.18 -1.76
N PHE A 15 4.16 6.91 -2.11
CA PHE A 15 3.90 5.80 -1.20
C PHE A 15 5.21 5.31 -0.59
N ARG A 16 5.25 5.23 0.74
CA ARG A 16 6.37 4.69 1.49
C ARG A 16 5.90 3.55 2.38
N VAL A 17 6.59 2.41 2.27
CA VAL A 17 6.37 1.26 3.16
C VAL A 17 7.08 1.53 4.49
N LEU A 18 6.36 1.31 5.59
CA LEU A 18 6.86 1.50 6.96
C LEU A 18 7.30 0.18 7.59
N ASP A 19 6.51 -0.86 7.37
CA ASP A 19 6.78 -2.21 7.88
C ASP A 19 6.19 -3.25 6.93
N ILE A 20 6.79 -4.44 6.91
CA ILE A 20 6.34 -5.57 6.12
C ILE A 20 6.65 -6.87 6.87
N ALA A 21 5.65 -7.74 6.94
CA ALA A 21 5.89 -9.12 7.33
C ALA A 21 5.02 -10.07 6.51
N GLY A 22 5.47 -11.31 6.40
CA GLY A 22 4.73 -12.33 5.68
C GLY A 22 5.49 -13.64 5.62
N ASP A 23 4.78 -14.65 5.14
CA ASP A 23 5.31 -15.93 4.75
C ASP A 23 5.01 -16.18 3.26
N GLY A 24 5.24 -17.41 2.79
CA GLY A 24 5.01 -17.79 1.39
C GLY A 24 3.54 -17.80 0.97
N GLU A 25 2.59 -17.66 1.90
CA GLU A 25 1.15 -17.73 1.65
C GLU A 25 0.40 -16.44 2.00
N VAL A 26 0.83 -15.70 3.01
CA VAL A 26 0.21 -14.44 3.45
C VAL A 26 1.26 -13.38 3.72
N ALA A 27 0.94 -12.14 3.36
CA ALA A 27 1.78 -10.99 3.71
C ALA A 27 0.92 -9.80 4.12
N TRP A 28 1.52 -8.87 4.84
CA TRP A 28 0.95 -7.58 5.17
C TRP A 28 2.02 -6.50 5.04
N ALA A 29 1.60 -5.26 4.80
CA ALA A 29 2.49 -4.10 4.81
C ALA A 29 1.80 -2.87 5.40
N GLN A 30 2.45 -2.21 6.35
CA GLN A 30 2.07 -0.84 6.75
C GLN A 30 2.66 0.15 5.75
N TRP A 31 1.89 1.13 5.35
CA TRP A 31 2.33 2.17 4.42
C TRP A 31 1.80 3.56 4.80
N VAL A 32 2.46 4.58 4.26
CA VAL A 32 2.00 5.97 4.25
C VAL A 32 1.97 6.47 2.81
N ALA A 33 0.87 7.09 2.43
CA ALA A 33 0.71 7.89 1.23
C ALA A 33 0.94 9.36 1.60
N GLU A 34 2.13 9.86 1.30
CA GLU A 34 2.52 11.25 1.52
C GLU A 34 1.88 12.09 0.40
N THR A 35 0.83 12.85 0.73
CA THR A 35 0.17 13.78 -0.21
C THR A 35 0.52 15.23 0.13
N PRO A 36 0.32 16.19 -0.79
CA PRO A 36 0.59 17.60 -0.50
C PRO A 36 -0.33 18.23 0.55
N ARG A 37 -1.46 17.58 0.86
CA ARG A 37 -2.47 18.13 1.77
C ARG A 37 -2.24 17.60 3.19
N ASP A 38 -2.30 16.28 3.35
CA ASP A 38 -2.01 15.55 4.59
C ASP A 38 -1.62 14.11 4.24
N GLY A 39 -0.81 13.46 5.08
CA GLY A 39 -0.42 12.06 4.90
C GLY A 39 -1.60 11.12 5.19
N ILE A 40 -1.70 10.02 4.44
CA ILE A 40 -2.71 8.99 4.72
C ILE A 40 -1.99 7.69 5.04
N ASN A 41 -2.28 7.12 6.22
CA ASN A 41 -1.74 5.84 6.63
C ASN A 41 -2.72 4.71 6.30
N GLY A 42 -2.18 3.53 6.10
CA GLY A 42 -2.98 2.33 5.94
C GLY A 42 -2.13 1.08 5.94
N CYS A 43 -2.81 -0.06 5.87
CA CYS A 43 -2.15 -1.36 5.74
C CYS A 43 -2.77 -2.19 4.63
N GLY A 44 -1.92 -2.89 3.90
CA GLY A 44 -2.31 -3.85 2.88
C GLY A 44 -2.23 -5.28 3.41
N LEU A 45 -3.21 -6.10 3.06
CA LEU A 45 -3.23 -7.54 3.28
C LEU A 45 -3.20 -8.29 1.94
N TYR A 46 -2.38 -9.33 1.89
CA TYR A 46 -2.07 -10.08 0.68
C TYR A 46 -2.17 -11.59 0.92
N ARG A 47 -2.72 -12.34 -0.05
CA ARG A 47 -2.57 -13.81 -0.13
C ARG A 47 -1.73 -14.14 -1.34
N VAL A 48 -0.74 -15.01 -1.16
CA VAL A 48 0.08 -15.56 -2.23
C VAL A 48 -0.23 -17.06 -2.39
N ARG A 49 -0.33 -17.54 -3.61
CA ARG A 49 -0.39 -18.98 -3.93
C ARG A 49 0.46 -19.21 -5.18
N ASN A 50 1.34 -20.21 -5.13
CA ASN A 50 2.23 -20.54 -6.25
C ASN A 50 3.07 -19.34 -6.74
N GLY A 51 3.48 -18.46 -5.81
CA GLY A 51 4.23 -17.24 -6.15
C GLY A 51 3.39 -16.10 -6.71
N GLU A 52 2.06 -16.25 -6.80
CA GLU A 52 1.15 -15.24 -7.35
C GLU A 52 0.23 -14.64 -6.27
N LEU A 53 0.02 -13.34 -6.33
CA LEU A 53 -1.00 -12.65 -5.51
C LEU A 53 -2.41 -13.10 -5.93
N THR A 54 -3.11 -13.74 -5.01
CA THR A 54 -4.49 -14.25 -5.21
C THR A 54 -5.54 -13.47 -4.42
N TYR A 55 -5.12 -12.65 -3.46
CA TYR A 55 -5.98 -11.73 -2.73
C TYR A 55 -5.20 -10.48 -2.38
N TYR A 56 -5.88 -9.34 -2.45
CA TYR A 56 -5.37 -8.05 -2.05
C TYR A 56 -6.51 -7.21 -1.46
N ARG A 57 -6.24 -6.56 -0.34
CA ARG A 57 -7.12 -5.54 0.24
C ARG A 57 -6.30 -4.54 1.05
N ASP A 58 -6.58 -3.27 0.85
CA ASP A 58 -6.05 -2.19 1.69
C ASP A 58 -7.10 -1.70 2.68
N TYR A 59 -6.63 -1.35 3.87
CA TYR A 59 -7.39 -0.67 4.91
C TYR A 59 -6.74 0.68 5.16
N MET A 60 -7.56 1.73 5.16
CA MET A 60 -7.13 3.09 5.50
C MET A 60 -7.27 3.28 7.01
N ASP A 61 -6.26 3.86 7.66
CA ASP A 61 -6.36 4.17 9.07
C ASP A 61 -7.37 5.31 9.27
N PRO A 62 -8.37 5.15 10.17
CA PRO A 62 -9.45 6.13 10.31
C PRO A 62 -8.99 7.47 10.92
N ASN A 63 -7.78 7.51 11.50
CA ASN A 63 -7.24 8.67 12.22
C ASN A 63 -5.88 9.13 11.65
N GLY A 64 -5.62 8.91 10.36
CA GLY A 64 -4.38 9.40 9.73
C GLY A 64 -4.25 10.92 9.84
N HIS A 65 -3.29 11.39 10.64
CA HIS A 65 -2.69 12.73 10.57
C HIS A 65 -1.28 12.59 10.01
#